data_AF-A0A0C3GBJ7-F1
#
_entry.id   AF-A0A0C3GBJ7-F1
#
_cell.length_a   1.000
_cell.length_b   1.000
_cell.length_c   1.000
_cell.angle_alpha   90.00
_cell.angle_beta   90.00
_cell.angle_gamma   90.00
#
_symmetry.space_group_name_H-M   'P 1'
#
loop_
_entity.id
_entity.type
_entity.pdbx_description
1 polymer ?
#
loop_
_entity_poly.entity_id
_entity_poly.type
_entity_poly.pdbx_seq_one_letter_code
_entity_poly.pdbx_strand_id
1 'polypeptide(L)'
;MINSWTSYTFTPIDDTFNFSTPVGTATTAWGPATKLFSQQVSAGSIAIYCVGCGVAGNIDVQVTLTFSLFEGITSGSISADGPIVAAVQLGVVATLEQSWDYEQEIASLPLSTFAIPGVLTIGPEITLSAGGNLTVAAEGGLLAGVLLNWTDIS
;
A
#
# COMPACT_ATOMS: atom_id res chain seq x y z
N MET A 1 -22.82 -32.18 -25.13
CA MET A 1 -22.54 -30.85 -24.56
C MET A 1 -21.53 -31.06 -23.45
N ILE A 2 -20.30 -30.58 -23.62
CA ILE A 2 -19.23 -30.74 -22.61
C ILE A 2 -19.16 -29.40 -21.88
N ASN A 3 -19.74 -29.34 -20.69
CA ASN A 3 -19.70 -28.18 -19.81
C ASN A 3 -18.67 -28.46 -18.71
N SER A 4 -17.38 -28.43 -19.05
CA SER A 4 -16.30 -28.69 -18.09
C SER A 4 -16.01 -27.45 -17.26
N TRP A 5 -16.94 -27.09 -16.38
CA TRP A 5 -16.68 -26.13 -15.31
C TRP A 5 -15.78 -26.82 -14.30
N THR A 6 -14.53 -26.37 -14.18
CA THR A 6 -13.61 -26.89 -13.16
C THR A 6 -13.34 -25.75 -12.17
N SER A 7 -13.78 -25.94 -10.93
CA SER A 7 -13.46 -25.01 -9.84
C SER A 7 -12.13 -25.40 -9.24
N TYR A 8 -11.21 -24.44 -9.16
CA TYR A 8 -9.94 -24.59 -8.46
C TYR A 8 -9.98 -23.70 -7.22
N THR A 9 -9.96 -24.33 -6.05
CA THR A 9 -9.69 -23.64 -4.80
C THR A 9 -8.18 -23.65 -4.58
N PHE A 10 -7.59 -22.48 -4.47
CA PHE A 10 -6.17 -22.36 -4.18
C PHE A 10 -5.97 -22.48 -2.67
N THR A 11 -4.87 -23.12 -2.27
CA THR A 11 -4.47 -23.16 -0.86
C THR A 11 -4.32 -21.73 -0.32
N PRO A 12 -4.64 -21.50 0.96
CA PRO A 12 -4.44 -20.21 1.59
C PRO A 12 -2.99 -19.75 1.44
N ILE A 13 -2.79 -18.48 1.08
CA ILE A 13 -1.52 -17.80 1.27
C ILE A 13 -1.45 -17.43 2.75
N ASP A 14 -0.61 -18.11 3.52
CA ASP A 14 -0.17 -17.63 4.83
C ASP A 14 1.15 -16.89 4.61
N ASP A 15 1.09 -15.56 4.60
CA ASP A 15 2.26 -14.72 4.42
C ASP A 15 2.42 -13.75 5.58
N THR A 16 3.66 -13.62 6.03
CA THR A 16 4.03 -12.62 7.03
C THR A 16 4.83 -11.55 6.32
N PHE A 17 4.25 -10.36 6.27
CA PHE A 17 4.89 -9.23 5.65
C PHE A 17 5.31 -8.20 6.70
N ASN A 18 6.48 -7.62 6.50
CA ASN A 18 6.96 -6.51 7.31
C ASN A 18 7.69 -5.55 6.39
N PHE A 19 7.05 -4.40 6.18
CA PHE A 19 7.62 -3.28 5.49
C PHE A 19 7.77 -2.11 6.44
N SER A 20 8.95 -1.51 6.40
CA SER A 20 9.15 -0.15 6.86
C SER A 20 9.78 0.60 5.70
N THR A 21 9.42 1.88 5.56
CA THR A 21 10.14 2.71 4.59
C THR A 21 11.62 2.67 4.92
N PRO A 22 12.51 2.61 3.92
CA PRO A 22 13.94 2.71 4.16
C PRO A 22 14.25 3.89 5.07
N VAL A 23 15.29 3.76 5.92
CA VAL A 23 15.78 4.90 6.69
C VAL A 23 16.17 5.99 5.70
N GLY A 24 15.40 7.07 5.69
CA GLY A 24 15.57 8.07 4.65
C GLY A 24 16.84 8.88 4.82
N THR A 25 17.43 9.26 3.69
CA THR A 25 18.67 10.04 3.65
C THR A 25 18.44 11.54 3.87
N ALA A 26 17.18 11.99 3.90
CA ALA A 26 16.86 13.40 4.17
C ALA A 26 16.88 13.66 5.68
N THR A 27 17.66 14.66 6.08
CA THR A 27 17.64 15.17 7.46
C THR A 27 16.51 16.19 7.59
N THR A 28 15.52 15.89 8.42
CA THR A 28 14.39 16.77 8.70
C THR A 28 14.41 17.23 10.16
N ALA A 29 13.53 18.18 10.53
CA ALA A 29 13.36 18.60 11.92
C ALA A 29 12.94 17.47 12.87
N TRP A 30 12.44 16.35 12.31
CA TRP A 30 11.97 15.18 13.05
C TRP A 30 12.94 14.00 12.99
N GLY A 31 14.16 14.22 12.47
CA GLY A 31 15.17 13.18 12.29
C GLY A 31 15.27 12.68 10.84
N PRO A 32 15.92 11.52 10.62
CA PRO A 32 16.01 10.90 9.31
C PRO A 32 14.63 10.54 8.78
N ALA A 33 14.34 10.94 7.54
CA ALA A 33 13.04 10.70 6.92
C ALA A 33 13.17 10.45 5.41
N THR A 34 12.26 9.65 4.85
CA THR A 34 12.24 9.34 3.42
C THR A 34 11.40 10.37 2.69
N LYS A 35 11.99 11.06 1.71
CA LYS A 35 11.27 12.05 0.91
C LYS A 35 10.30 11.33 -0.02
N LEU A 36 9.01 11.58 0.14
CA LEU A 36 7.94 11.02 -0.70
C LEU A 36 7.63 11.96 -1.87
N PHE A 37 7.64 13.26 -1.62
CA PHE A 37 7.26 14.27 -2.58
C PHE A 37 8.05 15.55 -2.33
N SER A 38 8.45 16.23 -3.39
CA SER A 38 8.80 17.65 -3.29
C SER A 38 8.53 18.38 -4.59
N GLN A 39 8.03 19.60 -4.47
CA GLN A 39 7.84 20.53 -5.57
C GLN A 39 8.53 21.85 -5.22
N GLN A 40 9.19 22.44 -6.22
CA GLN A 40 9.80 23.75 -6.12
C GLN A 40 9.19 24.64 -7.20
N VAL A 41 8.72 25.82 -6.79
CA VAL A 41 8.26 26.89 -7.68
C VAL A 41 9.07 28.15 -7.40
N SER A 42 8.94 29.18 -8.26
CA SER A 42 9.65 30.45 -8.09
C SER A 42 9.31 31.16 -6.77
N ALA A 43 8.09 30.96 -6.26
CA ALA A 43 7.60 31.54 -5.02
C ALA A 43 7.94 30.74 -3.75
N GLY A 44 8.51 29.52 -3.87
CA GLY A 44 8.86 28.70 -2.72
C GLY A 44 8.80 27.19 -2.99
N SER A 45 8.70 26.39 -1.93
CA SER A 45 8.82 24.93 -1.99
C SER A 45 7.86 24.21 -1.05
N ILE A 46 7.54 22.97 -1.40
CA ILE A 46 6.90 22.01 -0.50
C ILE A 46 7.65 20.67 -0.58
N ALA A 47 7.81 20.01 0.56
CA ALA A 47 8.31 18.66 0.65
C ALA A 47 7.52 17.85 1.68
N ILE A 48 7.15 16.63 1.31
CA ILE A 48 6.48 15.66 2.17
C ILE A 48 7.44 14.50 2.40
N TYR A 49 7.58 14.13 3.66
CA TYR A 49 8.48 13.10 4.15
C TYR A 49 7.70 12.04 4.90
N CYS A 50 8.03 10.79 4.68
CA CYS A 50 7.72 9.72 5.60
C CYS A 50 8.78 9.69 6.71
N VAL A 51 8.38 10.09 7.92
CA VAL A 51 9.25 10.09 9.11
C VAL A 51 9.23 8.70 9.79
N GLY A 52 8.07 8.04 9.76
CA GLY A 52 7.88 6.72 10.34
C GLY A 52 6.68 6.04 9.72
N CYS A 53 6.86 5.45 8.53
CA CYS A 53 5.80 4.70 7.87
C CYS A 53 6.22 3.24 7.69
N GLY A 54 5.24 2.38 7.86
CA GLY A 54 5.43 0.95 7.74
C GLY A 54 4.11 0.23 7.83
N VAL A 55 4.12 -1.00 7.35
CA VAL A 55 3.00 -1.92 7.47
C VAL A 55 3.57 -3.28 7.83
N ALA A 56 2.99 -3.92 8.83
CA ALA A 56 3.37 -5.26 9.24
C ALA A 56 2.13 -6.07 9.57
N GLY A 57 2.15 -7.35 9.25
CA GLY A 57 1.02 -8.22 9.51
C GLY A 57 1.30 -9.67 9.13
N ASN A 58 0.38 -10.52 9.56
CA ASN A 58 0.25 -11.87 9.04
C ASN A 58 -1.15 -11.95 8.42
N ILE A 59 -1.21 -12.40 7.17
CA ILE A 59 -2.45 -12.47 6.41
C ILE A 59 -2.60 -13.87 5.83
N ASP A 60 -3.77 -14.46 6.06
CA ASP A 60 -4.26 -15.66 5.41
C ASP A 60 -5.17 -15.26 4.26
N VAL A 61 -4.72 -15.39 3.01
CA VAL A 61 -5.52 -15.05 1.82
C VAL A 61 -5.96 -16.32 1.13
N GLN A 62 -7.26 -16.57 1.11
CA GLN A 62 -7.88 -17.67 0.38
C GLN A 62 -8.52 -17.15 -0.90
N VAL A 63 -8.15 -17.77 -2.02
CA VAL A 63 -8.69 -17.42 -3.34
C VAL A 63 -9.37 -18.66 -3.93
N THR A 64 -10.59 -18.50 -4.41
CA THR A 64 -11.30 -19.51 -5.19
C THR A 64 -11.63 -18.92 -6.55
N LEU A 65 -11.18 -19.55 -7.63
CA LEU A 65 -11.54 -19.17 -9.00
C LEU A 65 -12.24 -20.34 -9.69
N THR A 66 -13.31 -20.03 -10.40
CA THR A 66 -13.94 -20.97 -11.33
C THR A 66 -13.51 -20.61 -12.75
N PHE A 67 -12.99 -21.60 -13.47
CA PHE A 67 -12.50 -21.40 -14.83
C PHE A 67 -13.22 -22.33 -15.82
N SER A 68 -13.52 -21.78 -17.00
CA SER A 68 -14.02 -22.46 -18.18
C SER A 68 -12.97 -22.35 -19.28
N LEU A 69 -12.62 -23.47 -19.93
CA LEU A 69 -11.66 -23.47 -21.04
C LEU A 69 -12.09 -22.61 -22.24
N PHE A 70 -13.40 -22.37 -22.39
CA PHE A 70 -13.96 -21.59 -23.50
C PHE A 70 -14.28 -20.15 -23.11
N GLU A 71 -14.65 -19.89 -21.86
CA GLU A 71 -15.11 -18.57 -21.39
C GLU A 71 -14.12 -17.86 -20.47
N GLY A 72 -13.04 -18.54 -20.07
CA GLY A 72 -12.06 -18.00 -19.12
C GLY A 72 -12.55 -18.09 -17.68
N ILE A 73 -12.16 -17.13 -16.85
CA ILE A 73 -12.61 -17.04 -15.44
C ILE A 73 -14.09 -16.67 -15.43
N THR A 74 -14.92 -17.48 -14.78
CA THR A 74 -16.38 -17.29 -14.76
C THR A 74 -16.92 -16.88 -13.40
N SER A 75 -16.18 -17.18 -12.33
CA SER A 75 -16.42 -16.61 -11.00
C SER A 75 -15.14 -16.60 -10.17
N GLY A 76 -15.10 -15.74 -9.17
CA GLY A 76 -13.98 -15.65 -8.23
C GLY A 76 -14.43 -15.14 -6.87
N SER A 77 -13.80 -15.63 -5.81
CA SER A 77 -13.91 -15.11 -4.45
C SER A 77 -12.54 -15.02 -3.82
N ILE A 78 -12.34 -13.96 -3.04
CA ILE A 78 -11.13 -13.72 -2.26
C ILE A 78 -11.60 -13.46 -0.83
N SER A 79 -11.05 -14.18 0.13
CA SER A 79 -11.16 -13.88 1.55
C SER A 79 -9.76 -13.66 2.11
N ALA A 80 -9.63 -12.74 3.05
CA ALA A 80 -8.36 -12.40 3.66
C ALA A 80 -8.59 -12.20 5.15
N ASP A 81 -7.85 -12.90 5.99
CA ASP A 81 -8.00 -12.88 7.44
C ASP A 81 -6.65 -12.62 8.11
N GLY A 82 -6.64 -11.92 9.23
CA GLY A 82 -5.43 -11.75 10.06
C GLY A 82 -5.11 -10.31 10.45
N PRO A 83 -4.26 -10.13 11.49
CA PRO A 83 -3.96 -8.82 12.03
C PRO A 83 -2.97 -8.05 11.15
N ILE A 84 -3.34 -6.81 10.82
CA ILE A 84 -2.50 -5.86 10.08
C ILE A 84 -2.35 -4.58 10.89
N VAL A 85 -1.12 -4.13 11.06
CA VAL A 85 -0.79 -2.84 11.66
C VAL A 85 -0.12 -1.97 10.60
N ALA A 86 -0.69 -0.78 10.37
CA ALA A 86 -0.08 0.25 9.52
C ALA A 86 0.22 1.50 10.35
N ALA A 87 1.42 2.01 10.22
CA ALA A 87 1.81 3.31 10.74
C ALA A 87 2.12 4.24 9.57
N VAL A 88 1.57 5.45 9.61
CA VAL A 88 1.88 6.51 8.65
C VAL A 88 2.17 7.77 9.44
N GLN A 89 3.43 8.20 9.45
CA GLN A 89 3.84 9.47 10.04
C GLN A 89 4.46 10.36 8.97
N LEU A 90 3.75 11.42 8.60
CA LEU A 90 4.11 12.36 7.55
C LEU A 90 4.60 13.68 8.13
N GLY A 91 5.81 14.07 7.72
CA GLY A 91 6.36 15.39 7.93
C GLY A 91 6.20 16.24 6.68
N VAL A 92 5.60 17.41 6.80
CA VAL A 92 5.38 18.37 5.72
C VAL A 92 6.20 19.60 6.01
N VAL A 93 7.03 20.03 5.06
CA VAL A 93 7.74 21.32 5.11
C VAL A 93 7.31 22.16 3.93
N ALA A 94 6.84 23.38 4.18
CA ALA A 94 6.43 24.29 3.13
C ALA A 94 6.92 25.71 3.42
N THR A 95 7.27 26.43 2.36
CA THR A 95 7.82 27.79 2.42
C THR A 95 6.93 28.81 1.71
N LEU A 96 5.66 28.49 1.45
CA LEU A 96 4.68 29.42 0.91
C LEU A 96 3.25 28.96 1.22
N GLU A 97 2.30 29.88 1.13
CA GLU A 97 0.89 29.62 1.34
C GLU A 97 0.22 29.14 0.05
N GLN A 98 -0.04 27.83 -0.06
CA GLN A 98 -0.71 27.24 -1.23
C GLN A 98 -1.34 25.90 -0.86
N SER A 99 -2.27 25.46 -1.71
CA SER A 99 -2.83 24.12 -1.67
C SER A 99 -2.13 23.21 -2.67
N TRP A 100 -1.77 22.01 -2.23
CA TRP A 100 -1.22 20.96 -3.10
C TRP A 100 -2.00 19.67 -2.90
N ASP A 101 -2.35 19.05 -4.03
CA ASP A 101 -2.77 17.66 -4.06
C ASP A 101 -1.54 16.78 -4.10
N TYR A 102 -1.51 15.79 -3.22
CA TYR A 102 -0.48 14.76 -3.24
C TYR A 102 -1.14 13.39 -3.18
N GLU A 103 -0.56 12.46 -3.91
CA GLU A 103 -0.84 11.04 -3.81
C GLU A 103 0.48 10.34 -4.06
N GLN A 104 0.95 9.58 -3.07
CA GLN A 104 2.19 8.84 -3.19
C GLN A 104 2.05 7.44 -2.61
N GLU A 105 2.47 6.48 -3.41
CA GLU A 105 2.74 5.13 -2.96
C GLU A 105 3.97 5.13 -2.05
N ILE A 106 3.79 4.67 -0.82
CA ILE A 106 4.84 4.56 0.20
C ILE A 106 5.51 3.19 0.12
N ALA A 107 4.72 2.15 -0.12
CA ALA A 107 5.16 0.77 -0.13
C ALA A 107 4.32 -0.05 -1.11
N SER A 108 4.95 -1.01 -1.77
CA SER A 108 4.24 -2.09 -2.44
C SER A 108 4.93 -3.42 -2.14
N LEU A 109 4.13 -4.40 -1.72
CA LEU A 109 4.59 -5.71 -1.28
C LEU A 109 3.86 -6.78 -2.07
N PRO A 110 4.53 -7.43 -3.04
CA PRO A 110 3.95 -8.58 -3.71
C PRO A 110 3.83 -9.72 -2.69
N LEU A 111 2.62 -10.24 -2.55
CA LEU A 111 2.40 -11.48 -1.81
C LEU A 111 2.77 -12.68 -2.69
N SER A 112 2.89 -13.85 -2.06
CA SER A 112 3.22 -15.07 -2.79
C SER A 112 2.32 -15.28 -4.02
N THR A 113 2.94 -15.74 -5.11
CA THR A 113 2.27 -15.91 -6.41
C THR A 113 1.59 -17.27 -6.50
N PHE A 114 0.34 -17.28 -6.98
CA PHE A 114 -0.37 -18.48 -7.41
C PHE A 114 0.06 -18.83 -8.84
N ALA A 115 0.37 -20.09 -9.09
CA ALA A 115 0.60 -20.59 -10.44
C ALA A 115 -0.29 -21.80 -10.72
N ILE A 116 -1.04 -21.75 -11.81
CA ILE A 116 -1.61 -22.94 -12.45
C ILE A 116 -0.57 -23.41 -13.47
N PRO A 117 0.09 -24.58 -13.25
CA PRO A 117 1.10 -25.08 -14.17
C PRO A 117 0.55 -25.18 -15.60
N GLY A 118 1.14 -24.44 -16.53
CA GLY A 118 0.77 -24.44 -17.95
C GLY A 118 -0.41 -23.54 -18.35
N VAL A 119 -0.96 -22.72 -17.44
CA VAL A 119 -2.12 -21.86 -17.75
C VAL A 119 -1.88 -20.39 -17.39
N LEU A 120 -1.61 -20.07 -16.12
CA LEU A 120 -1.58 -18.68 -15.64
C LEU A 120 -0.90 -18.56 -14.26
N THR A 121 -0.18 -17.46 -14.04
CA THR A 121 0.36 -17.06 -12.74
C THR A 121 -0.29 -15.74 -12.30
N ILE A 122 -0.85 -15.69 -11.09
CA ILE A 122 -1.51 -14.52 -10.48
C ILE A 122 -0.96 -14.36 -9.07
N GLY A 123 -0.49 -13.18 -8.67
CA GLY A 123 -0.11 -12.89 -7.28
C GLY A 123 -0.88 -11.68 -6.76
N PRO A 124 -1.42 -11.72 -5.54
CA PRO A 124 -1.92 -10.51 -4.90
C PRO A 124 -0.74 -9.60 -4.50
N GLU A 125 -1.02 -8.31 -4.34
CA GLU A 125 -0.07 -7.31 -3.88
C GLU A 125 -0.76 -6.41 -2.85
N ILE A 126 -0.04 -6.04 -1.80
CA ILE A 126 -0.47 -5.06 -0.80
C ILE A 126 0.27 -3.75 -1.04
N THR A 127 -0.47 -2.67 -1.19
CA THR A 127 0.08 -1.33 -1.41
C THR A 127 -0.31 -0.40 -0.26
N LEU A 128 0.66 0.34 0.26
CA LEU A 128 0.44 1.43 1.23
C LEU A 128 0.63 2.76 0.49
N SER A 129 -0.43 3.55 0.42
CA SER A 129 -0.40 4.87 -0.21
C SER A 129 -0.86 5.94 0.78
N ALA A 130 -0.30 7.14 0.65
CA ALA A 130 -0.79 8.33 1.33
C ALA A 130 -1.15 9.39 0.31
N GLY A 131 -2.35 9.95 0.41
CA GLY A 131 -2.79 11.03 -0.44
C GLY A 131 -3.81 11.93 0.24
N GLY A 132 -3.94 13.14 -0.27
CA GLY A 132 -4.89 14.13 0.21
C GLY A 132 -4.62 15.53 -0.33
N ASN A 133 -5.48 16.47 0.08
CA ASN A 133 -5.29 17.89 -0.18
C ASN A 133 -4.65 18.54 1.04
N LEU A 134 -3.48 19.15 0.84
CA LEU A 134 -2.78 19.87 1.88
C LEU A 134 -2.84 21.36 1.58
N THR A 135 -3.48 22.11 2.47
CA THR A 135 -3.49 23.59 2.40
C THR A 135 -2.58 24.14 3.50
N VAL A 136 -1.51 24.81 3.09
CA VAL A 136 -0.58 25.48 4.00
C VAL A 136 -0.95 26.96 4.05
N ALA A 137 -1.17 27.46 5.25
CA ALA A 137 -1.54 28.85 5.51
C ALA A 137 -0.39 29.68 6.12
N ALA A 138 0.80 29.10 6.30
CA ALA A 138 2.02 29.80 6.72
C ALA A 138 3.27 28.96 6.45
N GLU A 139 4.43 29.59 6.30
CA GLU A 139 5.71 28.88 6.22
C GLU A 139 5.98 28.08 7.50
N GLY A 140 6.40 26.82 7.37
CA GLY A 140 6.69 26.00 8.53
C GLY A 140 6.77 24.50 8.26
N GLY A 141 6.90 23.77 9.36
CA GLY A 141 6.90 22.31 9.38
C GLY A 141 5.70 21.78 10.18
N LEU A 142 4.99 20.80 9.62
CA LEU A 142 3.92 20.06 10.29
C LEU A 142 4.30 18.57 10.35
N LEU A 143 4.12 17.93 11.50
CA LEU A 143 4.21 16.48 11.64
C LEU A 143 2.84 15.94 12.03
N ALA A 144 2.31 15.02 11.22
CA ALA A 144 1.06 14.35 11.49
C ALA A 144 1.27 12.83 11.39
N GLY A 145 0.58 12.07 12.22
CA GLY A 145 0.70 10.61 12.20
C GLY A 145 -0.58 9.90 12.57
N VAL A 146 -0.78 8.73 11.99
CA VAL A 146 -1.89 7.82 12.27
C VAL A 146 -1.32 6.42 12.46
N LEU A 147 -1.85 5.71 13.46
CA LEU A 147 -1.63 4.29 13.67
C LEU A 147 -2.97 3.57 13.45
N LEU A 148 -2.99 2.66 12.48
CA LEU A 148 -4.13 1.84 12.14
C LEU A 148 -3.85 0.40 12.53
N ASN A 149 -4.82 -0.23 13.19
CA ASN A 149 -4.75 -1.61 13.61
C ASN A 149 -6.05 -2.31 13.18
N TRP A 150 -5.92 -3.25 12.26
CA TRP A 150 -7.01 -4.09 11.80
C TRP A 150 -6.80 -5.50 12.35
N THR A 151 -7.73 -5.95 13.19
CA THR A 151 -7.66 -7.30 13.78
C THR A 151 -8.47 -8.32 13.00
N ASP A 152 -9.46 -7.86 12.21
CA ASP A 152 -10.32 -8.69 11.39
C ASP A 152 -10.55 -7.98 10.05
N ILE A 153 -10.19 -8.64 8.95
CA ILE A 153 -10.63 -8.28 7.60
C ILE A 153 -11.74 -9.28 7.26
N SER A 154 -12.96 -8.79 7.05
CA SER A 154 -14.14 -9.61 6.72
C SER A 154 -14.74 -9.21 5.39
#